data_AF-A0AAD8DP23-F1
#
_entry.id   AF-A0AAD8DP23-F1
#
_cell.length_a   1.000
_cell.length_b   1.000
_cell.length_c   1.000
_cell.angle_alpha   90.00
_cell.angle_beta   90.00
_cell.angle_gamma   90.00
#
_symmetry.space_group_name_H-M   'P 1'
#
loop_
_entity.id
_entity.type
_entity.pdbx_description
1 polymer ?
#
loop_
_entity_poly.entity_id
_entity_poly.type
_entity_poly.pdbx_seq_one_letter_code
_entity_poly.pdbx_strand_id
1 'polypeptide(L)'
;MVSKRLSREDPRHFLDMQIHLMVTATNNFALDFYFYQFLTNRYQPSFVEMHFKLCDMLQPGNIFGSAMLVALGDQRCPYPPGIYDLRNMTIPFVPKNFPFTKGRIYCNVSFTEGGVSRVVARGSIDLELKTWHKSPKIKKNASAPN
;
A
#
# COMPACT_ATOMS: atom_id res chain seq x y z
N MET A 1 -4.38 -10.39 -1.00
CA MET A 1 -3.53 -9.40 -1.73
C MET A 1 -2.46 -10.17 -2.46
N VAL A 2 -2.20 -9.83 -3.72
CA VAL A 2 -1.11 -10.41 -4.52
C VAL A 2 -0.25 -9.27 -5.05
N SER A 3 1.07 -9.39 -4.88
CA SER A 3 2.02 -8.48 -5.53
C SER A 3 2.49 -9.10 -6.85
N LYS A 4 2.45 -8.32 -7.92
CA LYS A 4 2.93 -8.71 -9.25
C LYS A 4 4.01 -7.75 -9.71
N ARG A 5 5.02 -8.31 -10.40
CA ARG A 5 5.99 -7.54 -11.19
C ARG A 5 5.79 -7.91 -12.65
N LEU A 6 5.75 -6.91 -13.53
CA LEU A 6 5.61 -7.15 -14.97
C LEU A 6 6.93 -7.64 -15.60
N SER A 7 8.08 -7.19 -15.07
CA SER A 7 9.41 -7.62 -15.50
C SER A 7 10.38 -7.63 -14.31
N ARG A 8 11.47 -8.42 -14.43
CA ARG A 8 12.54 -8.48 -13.42
C ARG A 8 13.28 -7.16 -13.27
N GLU A 9 13.28 -6.33 -14.31
CA GLU A 9 13.92 -5.00 -14.36
C GLU A 9 12.96 -3.85 -14.10
N ASP A 10 11.64 -4.11 -13.99
CA ASP A 10 10.68 -3.06 -13.67
C ASP A 10 10.79 -2.69 -12.18
N PRO A 11 11.11 -1.42 -11.84
CA PRO A 11 11.18 -0.99 -10.44
C PRO A 11 9.81 -0.89 -9.78
N ARG A 12 8.71 -1.04 -10.54
CA ARG A 12 7.35 -0.91 -10.03
C ARG A 12 6.77 -2.26 -9.63
N HIS A 13 6.16 -2.29 -8.45
CA HIS A 13 5.33 -3.41 -8.01
C HIS A 13 3.88 -3.01 -8.13
N PHE A 14 3.10 -3.87 -8.76
CA PHE A 14 1.67 -3.74 -8.86
C PHE A 14 1.04 -4.56 -7.74
N LEU A 15 0.08 -3.97 -7.05
CA LEU A 15 -0.69 -4.63 -6.01
C LEU A 15 -2.09 -4.86 -6.53
N ASP A 16 -2.51 -6.13 -6.45
CA ASP A 16 -3.88 -6.53 -6.71
C ASP A 16 -4.51 -6.96 -5.38
N MET A 17 -5.69 -6.42 -5.09
CA MET A 17 -6.51 -6.77 -3.94
C MET A 17 -7.93 -7.05 -4.38
N GLN A 18 -8.50 -8.13 -3.86
CA GLN A 18 -9.93 -8.39 -3.94
C GLN A 18 -10.48 -8.25 -2.52
N ILE A 19 -11.50 -7.41 -2.38
CA ILE A 19 -12.14 -7.10 -1.10
C ILE A 19 -13.62 -7.43 -1.23
N HIS A 20 -14.15 -8.22 -0.31
CA HIS A 20 -15.57 -8.48 -0.22
C HIS A 20 -16.13 -7.72 0.98
N LEU A 21 -16.91 -6.68 0.72
CA LEU A 21 -17.58 -5.88 1.74
C LEU A 21 -18.97 -6.45 2.01
N MET A 22 -19.20 -6.91 3.24
CA MET A 22 -20.51 -7.41 3.69
C MET A 22 -21.45 -6.31 4.16
N VAL A 23 -20.88 -5.16 4.56
CA VAL A 23 -21.60 -3.99 5.08
C VAL A 23 -21.11 -2.73 4.38
N THR A 24 -21.91 -1.68 4.40
CA THR A 24 -21.52 -0.39 3.82
C THR A 24 -20.29 0.15 4.52
N ALA A 25 -19.21 0.35 3.76
CA ALA A 25 -17.96 0.89 4.23
C ALA A 25 -18.02 2.42 4.23
N THR A 26 -17.94 2.98 5.43
CA THR A 26 -17.89 4.41 5.72
C THR A 26 -16.74 4.67 6.70
N ASN A 27 -16.86 5.70 7.54
CA ASN A 27 -15.97 5.93 8.68
C ASN A 27 -16.27 5.02 9.89
N ASN A 28 -17.08 3.98 9.70
CA ASN A 28 -17.27 2.86 10.62
C ASN A 28 -16.08 1.87 10.60
N PHE A 29 -15.23 1.90 9.58
CA PHE A 29 -13.98 1.16 9.55
C PHE A 29 -12.80 2.04 9.94
N ALA A 30 -11.98 1.56 10.88
CA ALA A 30 -10.69 2.14 11.22
C ALA A 30 -9.56 1.16 10.86
N LEU A 31 -8.47 1.72 10.33
CA LEU A 31 -7.29 1.04 9.82
C LEU A 31 -6.08 1.51 10.63
N ASP A 32 -5.50 0.59 11.38
CA ASP A 32 -4.32 0.84 12.19
C ASP A 32 -3.12 0.14 11.56
N PHE A 33 -2.08 0.90 11.23
CA PHE A 33 -0.84 0.42 10.64
C PHE A 33 0.32 0.59 11.62
N TYR A 34 0.91 -0.52 12.02
CA TYR A 34 2.07 -0.55 12.92
C TYR A 34 3.31 -0.98 12.14
N PHE A 35 4.32 -0.11 12.09
CA PHE A 35 5.56 -0.41 11.37
C PHE A 35 6.56 -1.09 12.30
N TYR A 36 7.08 -2.22 11.85
CA TYR A 36 8.16 -2.93 12.50
C TYR A 36 9.39 -2.89 11.61
N GLN A 37 10.51 -2.45 12.18
CA GLN A 37 11.80 -2.47 11.51
C GLN A 37 12.47 -3.83 11.72
N PHE A 38 13.13 -4.34 10.68
CA PHE A 38 13.99 -5.52 10.83
C PHE A 38 15.37 -5.09 11.33
N LEU A 39 15.67 -5.39 12.60
CA LEU A 39 16.94 -5.13 13.25
C LEU A 39 17.50 -6.44 13.82
N THR A 40 18.78 -6.72 13.59
CA THR A 40 19.49 -7.86 14.22
C THR A 40 18.71 -9.19 14.17
N ASN A 41 18.17 -9.51 12.99
CA ASN A 41 17.41 -10.73 12.72
C ASN A 41 16.04 -10.86 13.43
N ARG A 42 15.48 -9.75 13.94
CA ARG A 42 14.15 -9.70 14.54
C ARG A 42 13.37 -8.48 14.06
N TYR A 43 12.05 -8.62 13.99
CA TYR A 43 11.15 -7.48 13.77
C TYR A 43 10.92 -6.77 15.10
N GLN A 44 11.38 -5.53 15.20
CA GLN A 44 11.19 -4.68 16.37
C GLN A 44 10.17 -3.59 16.05
N PRO A 45 9.23 -3.27 16.96
CA PRO A 45 8.28 -2.19 16.76
C PRO A 45 9.05 -0.87 16.57
N SER A 46 8.65 -0.09 15.58
CA SER A 46 9.17 1.25 15.37
C SER A 46 8.19 2.30 15.91
N PHE A 47 8.64 3.55 16.01
CA PHE A 47 7.78 4.67 16.43
C PHE A 47 6.77 5.12 15.37
N VAL A 48 6.81 4.53 14.17
CA VAL A 48 5.91 4.91 13.08
C VAL A 48 4.64 4.08 13.20
N GLU A 49 3.56 4.75 13.57
CA GLU A 49 2.20 4.20 13.59
C GLU A 49 1.29 5.15 12.82
N MET A 50 0.33 4.60 12.08
CA MET A 50 -0.66 5.42 11.37
C MET A 50 -2.05 4.87 11.63
N HIS A 51 -2.96 5.77 11.99
CA HIS A 51 -4.33 5.45 12.31
C HIS A 51 -5.25 6.27 11.42
N PHE A 52 -6.06 5.59 10.62
CA PHE A 52 -6.97 6.24 9.70
C PHE A 52 -8.37 5.66 9.82
N LYS A 53 -9.39 6.48 9.61
CA LYS A 53 -10.71 5.98 9.21
C LYS A 53 -10.69 5.72 7.71
N LEU A 54 -11.44 4.71 7.24
CA LEU A 54 -11.38 4.27 5.85
C LEU A 54 -11.63 5.40 4.84
N CYS A 55 -12.66 6.22 5.03
CA CYS A 55 -12.97 7.29 4.06
C CYS A 55 -11.97 8.44 4.12
N ASP A 56 -11.45 8.73 5.31
CA ASP A 56 -10.45 9.77 5.50
C ASP A 56 -9.11 9.33 4.88
N MET A 57 -8.76 8.04 4.96
CA MET A 57 -7.58 7.47 4.32
C MET A 57 -7.61 7.64 2.80
N LEU A 58 -8.79 7.48 2.18
CA LEU A 58 -8.98 7.54 0.73
C LEU A 58 -8.95 8.97 0.17
N GLN A 59 -8.87 9.99 1.03
CA GLN A 59 -8.69 11.37 0.57
C GLN A 59 -7.31 11.57 -0.08
N PRO A 60 -7.22 12.47 -1.07
CA PRO A 60 -5.96 12.79 -1.73
C PRO A 60 -4.94 13.35 -0.74
N GLY A 61 -3.73 12.79 -0.72
CA GLY A 61 -2.62 13.23 0.15
C GLY A 61 -2.08 12.13 1.07
N ASN A 62 -2.83 11.05 1.30
CA ASN A 62 -2.34 9.89 2.03
C ASN A 62 -1.55 8.94 1.13
N ILE A 63 -0.48 8.34 1.66
CA ILE A 63 0.45 7.46 0.93
C ILE A 63 -0.30 6.29 0.26
N PHE A 64 -1.29 5.72 0.94
CA PHE A 64 -2.11 4.61 0.44
C PHE A 64 -3.41 5.07 -0.24
N GLY A 65 -3.89 6.27 0.10
CA GLY A 65 -5.21 6.77 -0.29
C GLY A 65 -5.36 6.93 -1.80
N SER A 66 -4.45 7.66 -2.43
CA SER A 66 -4.55 7.99 -3.86
C SER A 66 -4.52 6.73 -4.75
N ALA A 67 -3.70 5.73 -4.41
CA ALA A 67 -3.62 4.49 -5.17
C ALA A 67 -4.89 3.64 -5.03
N MET A 68 -5.44 3.56 -3.82
CA MET A 68 -6.70 2.83 -3.58
C MET A 68 -7.90 3.54 -4.21
N LEU A 69 -7.95 4.88 -4.17
CA LEU A 69 -9.05 5.65 -4.76
C LEU A 69 -9.13 5.46 -6.28
N VAL A 70 -7.98 5.52 -6.98
CA VAL A 70 -7.92 5.26 -8.42
C VAL A 70 -8.38 3.83 -8.74
N ALA A 71 -7.97 2.85 -7.93
CA ALA A 71 -8.40 1.46 -8.11
C ALA A 71 -9.89 1.23 -7.80
N LEU A 72 -10.50 2.10 -7.00
CA LEU A 72 -11.95 2.16 -6.73
C LEU A 72 -12.72 2.95 -7.80
N GLY A 73 -12.06 3.38 -8.88
CA GLY A 73 -12.70 4.13 -9.96
C GLY A 73 -13.09 5.56 -9.59
N ASP A 74 -12.32 6.20 -8.69
CA ASP A 74 -12.57 7.54 -8.15
C ASP A 74 -13.94 7.71 -7.46
N GLN A 75 -14.62 6.59 -7.18
CA GLN A 75 -15.81 6.59 -6.35
C GLN A 75 -15.43 7.05 -4.95
N ARG A 76 -16.21 7.97 -4.40
CA ARG A 76 -16.01 8.44 -3.02
C ARG A 76 -16.89 7.64 -2.08
N CYS A 77 -16.48 7.53 -0.82
CA CYS A 77 -17.31 6.98 0.24
C CYS A 77 -18.73 7.62 0.24
N PRO A 78 -19.77 6.86 0.62
CA PRO A 78 -19.76 5.50 1.17
C PRO A 78 -19.66 4.39 0.10
N TYR A 79 -19.03 3.27 0.45
CA TYR A 79 -18.94 2.09 -0.42
C TYR A 79 -20.00 1.05 -0.04
N PRO A 80 -20.97 0.73 -0.91
CA PRO A 80 -21.98 -0.28 -0.61
C PRO A 80 -21.40 -1.70 -0.47
N PRO A 81 -22.12 -2.65 0.14
CA PRO A 81 -21.74 -4.06 0.14
C PRO A 81 -21.52 -4.57 -1.29
N GLY A 82 -20.48 -5.36 -1.49
CA GLY A 82 -20.11 -5.84 -2.81
C GLY A 82 -18.67 -6.33 -2.90
N ILE A 83 -18.31 -6.84 -4.08
CA ILE A 83 -16.96 -7.31 -4.40
C ILE A 83 -16.23 -6.18 -5.13
N TYR A 84 -15.10 -5.78 -4.58
CA TYR A 84 -14.23 -4.74 -5.11
C TYR A 84 -12.90 -5.35 -5.54
N ASP A 85 -12.66 -5.35 -6.84
CA ASP A 85 -11.44 -5.83 -7.47
C ASP A 85 -10.51 -4.65 -7.74
N LEU A 86 -9.63 -4.36 -6.79
CA LEU A 86 -8.61 -3.34 -6.90
C LEU A 86 -7.40 -3.90 -7.65
N ARG A 87 -7.18 -3.50 -8.90
CA ARG A 87 -6.09 -4.01 -9.74
C ARG A 87 -5.11 -2.91 -10.11
N ASN A 88 -3.87 -3.30 -10.38
CA ASN A 88 -2.81 -2.42 -10.90
C ASN A 88 -2.50 -1.23 -9.97
N MET A 89 -2.69 -1.37 -8.66
CA MET A 89 -2.31 -0.30 -7.73
C MET A 89 -0.79 -0.21 -7.66
N THR A 90 -0.26 0.99 -7.87
CA THR A 90 1.15 1.30 -7.67
C THR A 90 1.31 2.21 -6.47
N ILE A 91 2.28 1.92 -5.59
CA ILE A 91 2.64 2.84 -4.50
C ILE A 91 3.54 3.92 -5.12
N PRO A 92 3.06 5.17 -5.27
CA PRO A 92 3.71 6.15 -6.13
C PRO A 92 4.99 6.75 -5.51
N PHE A 93 5.13 6.74 -4.19
CA PHE A 93 6.25 7.39 -3.52
C PHE A 93 6.54 6.81 -2.14
N VAL A 94 7.74 6.28 -1.96
CA VAL A 94 8.35 6.06 -0.65
C VAL A 94 9.38 7.18 -0.44
N PRO A 95 9.29 7.97 0.64
CA PRO A 95 10.21 9.08 0.86
C PRO A 95 11.66 8.58 0.90
N LYS A 96 12.60 9.34 0.31
CA LYS A 96 14.03 8.97 0.25
C LYS A 96 14.65 8.73 1.63
N ASN A 97 14.11 9.38 2.67
CA ASN A 97 14.55 9.25 4.05
C ASN A 97 13.71 8.23 4.84
N PHE A 98 13.02 7.32 4.16
CA PHE A 98 12.28 6.27 4.86
C PHE A 98 13.26 5.44 5.70
N PRO A 99 13.07 5.37 7.03
CA PRO A 99 14.13 4.96 7.96
C PRO A 99 14.45 3.46 7.91
N PHE A 100 13.71 2.66 7.15
CA PHE A 100 13.80 1.21 7.17
C PHE A 100 14.09 0.66 5.77
N THR A 101 15.12 -0.19 5.63
CA THR A 101 15.39 -0.94 4.39
C THR A 101 14.58 -2.24 4.31
N LYS A 102 14.30 -2.84 5.46
CA LYS A 102 13.46 -4.03 5.61
C LYS A 102 12.53 -3.84 6.80
N GLY A 103 11.28 -4.24 6.64
CA GLY A 103 10.30 -4.13 7.71
C GLY A 103 9.05 -4.95 7.43
N ARG A 104 8.16 -4.95 8.42
CA ARG A 104 6.83 -5.55 8.34
C ARG A 104 5.84 -4.54 8.85
N ILE A 105 4.76 -4.31 8.11
CA ILE A 105 3.62 -3.52 8.58
C ILE A 105 2.57 -4.50 9.07
N TYR A 106 2.11 -4.35 10.31
CA TYR A 106 0.88 -4.99 10.76
C TYR A 106 -0.29 -4.04 10.51
N CYS A 107 -1.34 -4.55 9.91
CA CYS A 107 -2.57 -3.81 9.64
C CYS A 107 -3.71 -4.44 10.44
N ASN A 108 -4.32 -3.67 11.33
CA ASN A 108 -5.55 -4.06 12.01
C ASN A 108 -6.71 -3.25 11.42
N VAL A 109 -7.80 -3.94 11.12
CA VAL A 109 -9.05 -3.31 10.68
C VAL A 109 -10.07 -3.51 11.78
N SER A 110 -10.56 -2.41 12.34
CA SER A 110 -11.66 -2.41 13.29
C SER A 110 -12.93 -1.86 12.68
N PHE A 111 -14.06 -2.41 13.10
CA PHE A 111 -15.39 -2.04 12.68
C PHE A 111 -16.17 -1.55 13.90
N THR A 112 -16.75 -0.37 13.79
CA THR A 112 -17.54 0.26 14.86
C THR A 112 -19.02 0.20 14.52
N GLU A 113 -19.80 -0.44 15.38
CA GLU A 113 -21.25 -0.56 15.27
C GLU A 113 -21.88 -0.29 16.64
N GLY A 114 -22.90 0.57 16.68
CA GLY A 114 -23.59 0.91 17.94
C GLY A 114 -22.68 1.49 19.03
N GLY A 115 -21.57 2.14 18.67
CA GLY A 115 -20.60 2.70 19.61
C GLY A 115 -19.56 1.70 20.14
N VAL A 116 -19.62 0.43 19.73
CA VAL A 116 -18.65 -0.60 20.10
C VAL A 116 -17.74 -0.88 18.91
N SER A 117 -16.43 -0.72 19.09
CA SER A 117 -15.42 -1.06 18.09
C SER A 117 -14.88 -2.47 18.31
N ARG A 118 -14.83 -3.27 17.23
CA ARG A 118 -14.31 -4.64 17.25
C ARG A 118 -13.32 -4.83 16.10
N VAL A 119 -12.22 -5.53 16.36
CA VAL A 119 -11.26 -5.90 15.30
C VAL A 119 -11.89 -6.99 14.43
N VAL A 120 -12.08 -6.69 13.14
CA VAL A 120 -12.72 -7.58 12.16
C VAL A 120 -11.71 -8.22 11.21
N ALA A 121 -10.54 -7.61 11.03
CA ALA A 121 -9.46 -8.21 10.25
C ALA A 121 -8.08 -7.84 10.81
N ARG A 122 -7.12 -8.74 10.59
CA ARG A 122 -5.69 -8.52 10.84
C ARG A 122 -4.91 -8.99 9.63
N GLY A 123 -3.91 -8.24 9.23
CA GLY A 123 -3.03 -8.55 8.12
C GLY A 123 -1.61 -8.09 8.40
N SER A 124 -0.68 -8.59 7.59
CA SER A 124 0.70 -8.11 7.61
C SER A 124 1.25 -7.96 6.21
N ILE A 125 2.06 -6.93 5.99
CA ILE A 125 2.73 -6.64 4.73
C ILE A 125 4.23 -6.64 4.99
N ASP A 126 4.95 -7.56 4.36
CA ASP A 126 6.41 -7.59 4.38
C ASP A 126 6.96 -6.60 3.34
N LEU A 127 7.90 -5.75 3.77
CA LEU A 127 8.51 -4.71 2.96
C LEU A 127 10.02 -4.91 2.86
N GLU A 128 10.53 -4.82 1.63
CA GLU A 128 11.95 -4.71 1.34
C GLU A 128 12.16 -3.56 0.34
N LEU A 129 12.86 -2.53 0.78
CA LEU A 129 13.22 -1.35 0.00
C LEU A 129 14.61 -1.55 -0.59
N LYS A 130 14.71 -1.45 -1.91
CA LYS A 130 15.97 -1.54 -2.65
C LYS A 130 16.27 -0.21 -3.32
N THR A 131 17.51 0.25 -3.21
CA THR A 131 17.98 1.42 -3.94
C THR A 131 18.05 1.08 -5.43
N TRP A 132 17.39 1.87 -6.27
CA TRP A 132 17.49 1.72 -7.71
C TRP A 132 18.68 2.53 -8.24
N HIS A 133 19.71 1.83 -8.72
CA HIS A 133 20.77 2.46 -9.51
C HIS A 133 20.32 2.48 -10.98
N LYS A 134 20.23 3.67 -11.59
CA LYS A 134 20.07 3.76 -13.05
C LYS A 134 21.28 3.09 -13.69
N SER A 135 21.07 1.98 -14.41
CA SER A 135 22.09 1.41 -15.29
C SER A 135 22.55 2.50 -16.27
N PRO A 136 23.88 2.66 -16.50
CA PRO A 136 24.37 3.65 -17.44
C PRO A 136 23.77 3.37 -18.82
N LYS A 137 23.20 4.42 -19.45
CA LYS A 137 22.74 4.34 -20.83
C LYS A 137 23.94 4.00 -21.70
N ILE A 138 23.99 2.79 -22.26
CA ILE A 138 24.94 2.45 -23.32
C ILE A 138 24.62 3.39 -24.47
N LYS A 139 25.52 4.36 -24.72
CA LYS A 139 25.47 5.19 -25.93
C LYS A 139 25.64 4.25 -27.12
N LYS A 140 24.56 4.00 -27.87
CA LYS A 140 24.68 3.42 -29.22
C LYS A 140 25.42 4.46 -30.06
N ASN A 141 26.69 4.23 -30.32
CA ASN A 141 27.42 4.97 -31.34
C ASN A 141 26.76 4.62 -32.68
N ALA A 142 26.04 5.57 -33.26
CA ALA A 142 25.55 5.47 -34.62
C ALA A 142 26.77 5.62 -35.55
N SER A 143 27.21 4.51 -36.15
CA SER A 143 28.11 4.54 -37.30
C SER A 143 27.35 5.08 -38.50
N ALA A 144 27.81 6.20 -39.05
CA ALA A 144 27.31 6.77 -40.30
C ALA A 144 27.62 5.81 -41.48
N PRO A 145 26.69 5.60 -42.42
CA PRO A 145 27.02 4.96 -43.68
C PRO A 145 27.75 5.95 -44.61
N ASN A 146 28.78 5.44 -45.28
CA ASN A 146 29.60 6.09 -46.30
C ASN A 146 28.78 6.53 -47.53
#